data_AF-A0AAW2QIH9-F1
#
_entry.id   AF-A0AAW2QIH9-F1
#
_cell.length_a   1.000
_cell.length_b   1.000
_cell.length_c   1.000
_cell.angle_alpha   90.00
_cell.angle_beta   90.00
_cell.angle_gamma   90.00
#
_symmetry.space_group_name_H-M   'P 1'
#
loop_
_entity.id
_entity.type
_entity.pdbx_description
1 polymer ?
#
loop_
_entity_poly.entity_id
_entity_poly.type
_entity_poly.pdbx_seq_one_letter_code
_entity_poly.pdbx_strand_id
1 'polypeptide(L)'
;MDMIPTNACQTFPTGEDDRVCLISDRHGGLTNAINYVPAFKFSRGVHRFCLRHVCSNFNNKYKNVQLKDLCLRAGAESSSCKFDRIMEEIKDLNEEAYDWLGNIDKTQWTLAHDGGWRTGTITTNISETVNGVLKGARRLPIVPIVEITLNRSAQYFLQRTIRANRMINANQQWADYAFRLFEARQTEAIHHIVQKFDYN
;
A
#
# COMPACT_ATOMS: atom_id res chain seq x y z
N MET A 1 9.70 -31.44 -0.36
CA MET A 1 10.51 -30.48 0.42
C MET A 1 10.18 -29.14 -0.19
N ASP A 2 9.10 -28.56 0.30
CA ASP A 2 8.35 -27.59 -0.47
C ASP A 2 8.84 -26.19 -0.11
N MET A 3 9.42 -25.51 -1.09
CA MET A 3 9.81 -24.12 -0.97
C MET A 3 8.56 -23.25 -0.83
N ILE A 4 8.25 -22.82 0.39
CA ILE A 4 7.24 -21.80 0.65
C ILE A 4 7.76 -20.48 0.07
N PRO A 5 7.13 -19.89 -0.97
CA PRO A 5 7.55 -18.61 -1.51
C PRO A 5 7.21 -17.53 -0.49
N THR A 6 8.25 -16.95 0.11
CA THR A 6 8.13 -15.85 1.07
C THR A 6 7.83 -14.56 0.32
N ASN A 7 6.56 -14.30 -0.05
CA ASN A 7 6.16 -12.98 -0.55
C ASN A 7 4.74 -12.59 -0.12
N ALA A 8 4.64 -11.31 0.26
CA ALA A 8 3.49 -10.63 0.84
C ALA A 8 2.18 -10.84 0.08
N CYS A 9 1.18 -11.40 0.76
CA CYS A 9 -0.17 -11.62 0.27
C CYS A 9 -1.14 -11.15 1.36
N GLN A 10 -2.11 -10.32 1.03
CA GLN A 10 -3.15 -9.87 1.95
C GLN A 10 -4.53 -10.19 1.37
N THR A 11 -5.39 -10.73 2.22
CA THR A 11 -6.81 -10.98 1.96
C THR A 11 -7.63 -10.14 2.92
N PHE A 12 -8.62 -9.42 2.39
CA PHE A 12 -9.56 -8.65 3.20
C PHE A 12 -10.95 -9.27 3.06
N PRO A 13 -11.48 -9.96 4.08
CA PRO A 13 -12.88 -10.33 4.11
C PRO A 13 -13.71 -9.10 4.50
N THR A 14 -14.57 -8.64 3.59
CA THR A 14 -15.65 -7.71 3.93
C THR A 14 -16.87 -8.53 4.31
N GLY A 15 -17.50 -8.25 5.46
CA GLY A 15 -18.71 -8.95 5.88
C GLY A 15 -19.82 -8.90 4.83
N GLU A 16 -20.61 -9.98 4.79
CA GLU A 16 -21.82 -10.23 3.98
C GLU A 16 -21.68 -10.36 2.45
N ASP A 17 -20.55 -9.98 1.85
CA ASP A 17 -20.28 -10.22 0.42
C ASP A 17 -18.91 -10.89 0.32
N ASP A 18 -18.83 -12.13 -0.21
CA ASP A 18 -17.63 -12.97 -0.41
C ASP A 18 -16.55 -12.35 -1.33
N ARG A 19 -16.47 -11.02 -1.40
CA ARG A 19 -15.51 -10.25 -2.18
C ARG A 19 -14.15 -10.28 -1.52
N VAL A 20 -13.22 -10.98 -2.16
CA VAL A 20 -11.82 -11.04 -1.72
C VAL A 20 -10.92 -10.32 -2.70
N CYS A 21 -10.24 -9.26 -2.25
CA CYS A 21 -9.16 -8.65 -3.03
C CYS A 21 -7.81 -9.20 -2.56
N LEU A 22 -7.14 -9.92 -3.45
CA LEU A 22 -5.81 -10.45 -3.23
C LEU A 22 -4.78 -9.45 -3.75
N ILE A 23 -3.94 -8.90 -2.88
CA ILE A 23 -2.85 -8.00 -3.28
C ILE A 23 -1.51 -8.70 -3.12
N SER A 24 -0.74 -8.81 -4.21
CA SER A 24 0.59 -9.44 -4.19
C SER A 24 1.63 -8.68 -5.02
N ASP A 25 2.88 -9.13 -4.96
CA ASP A 25 3.92 -8.75 -5.92
C ASP A 25 3.59 -9.31 -7.33
N ARG A 26 4.16 -8.67 -8.37
CA ARG A 26 4.14 -9.07 -9.79
C ARG A 26 5.26 -10.07 -10.12
N HIS A 27 5.58 -10.97 -9.19
CA HIS A 27 6.58 -12.01 -9.43
C HIS A 27 5.95 -13.20 -10.15
N GLY A 28 6.59 -13.74 -11.20
CA GLY A 28 6.01 -14.77 -12.05
C GLY A 28 5.54 -16.02 -11.30
N GLY A 29 6.27 -16.44 -10.26
CA GLY A 29 5.87 -17.55 -9.40
C GLY A 29 4.55 -17.31 -8.65
N LEU A 30 4.29 -16.07 -8.21
CA LEU A 30 3.03 -15.72 -7.55
C LEU A 30 1.88 -15.64 -8.54
N THR A 31 2.09 -15.00 -9.69
CA THR A 31 1.08 -14.93 -10.75
C THR A 31 0.67 -16.34 -11.19
N ASN A 32 1.63 -17.26 -11.34
CA ASN A 32 1.36 -18.66 -11.65
C ASN A 32 0.60 -19.36 -10.52
N ALA A 33 1.00 -19.18 -9.26
CA ALA A 33 0.30 -19.78 -8.13
C ALA A 33 -1.17 -19.33 -8.07
N ILE A 34 -1.43 -18.04 -8.26
CA ILE A 34 -2.78 -17.47 -8.26
C ILE A 34 -3.60 -17.98 -9.46
N ASN A 35 -2.95 -18.20 -10.59
CA ASN A 35 -3.61 -18.67 -11.81
C ASN A 35 -3.93 -20.17 -11.77
N TYR A 36 -3.11 -21.00 -11.13
CA TYR A 36 -3.19 -22.46 -11.26
C TYR A 36 -3.47 -23.22 -9.96
N VAL A 37 -3.27 -22.63 -8.78
CA VAL A 37 -3.53 -23.30 -7.50
C VAL A 37 -4.98 -23.05 -7.06
N PRO A 38 -5.81 -24.10 -6.89
CA PRO A 38 -7.22 -23.96 -6.54
C PRO A 38 -7.47 -23.17 -5.25
N ALA A 39 -6.55 -23.24 -4.28
CA ALA A 39 -6.65 -22.51 -3.01
C ALA A 39 -6.64 -20.98 -3.16
N PHE A 40 -6.17 -20.44 -4.29
CA PHE A 40 -6.20 -19.01 -4.59
C PHE A 40 -7.32 -18.62 -5.56
N LYS A 41 -8.22 -19.56 -5.91
CA LYS A 41 -9.39 -19.31 -6.75
C LYS A 41 -10.60 -19.00 -5.87
N PHE A 42 -10.86 -17.71 -5.69
CA PHE A 42 -12.04 -17.22 -5.02
C PHE A 42 -13.19 -17.07 -6.02
N SER A 43 -14.39 -17.54 -5.69
CA SER A 43 -15.59 -17.41 -6.53
C SER A 43 -15.93 -15.96 -6.88
N ARG A 44 -15.67 -15.03 -5.94
CA ARG A 44 -15.85 -13.59 -6.09
C ARG A 44 -14.59 -12.82 -5.68
N GLY A 45 -13.41 -13.30 -6.06
CA GLY A 45 -12.17 -12.59 -5.78
C GLY A 45 -11.47 -12.04 -7.00
N VAL A 46 -10.69 -10.99 -6.76
CA VAL A 46 -9.84 -10.36 -7.76
C VAL A 46 -8.39 -10.36 -7.30
N HIS A 47 -7.48 -10.40 -8.26
CA HIS A 47 -6.07 -10.24 -8.01
C HIS A 47 -5.61 -8.85 -8.46
N ARG A 48 -4.80 -8.21 -7.62
CA ARG A 48 -4.22 -6.89 -7.81
C ARG A 48 -2.73 -6.93 -7.50
N PHE A 49 -1.95 -6.17 -8.26
CA PHE A 49 -0.56 -5.92 -7.94
C PHE A 49 -0.44 -4.82 -6.90
N CYS A 50 0.44 -5.05 -5.93
CA CYS A 50 0.85 -4.03 -4.99
C CYS A 50 1.54 -2.89 -5.72
N LEU A 51 1.00 -1.66 -5.58
CA LEU A 51 1.53 -0.50 -6.28
C LEU A 51 3.01 -0.27 -5.99
N ARG A 52 3.44 -0.41 -4.73
CA ARG A 52 4.84 -0.23 -4.36
C ARG A 52 5.77 -1.18 -5.13
N HIS A 53 5.36 -2.44 -5.33
CA HIS A 53 6.15 -3.41 -6.09
C HIS A 53 6.14 -3.06 -7.58
N VAL A 54 5.02 -2.58 -8.12
CA VAL A 54 4.96 -2.04 -9.49
C VAL A 54 5.95 -0.87 -9.65
N CYS A 55 5.94 0.11 -8.74
CA CYS A 55 6.87 1.24 -8.76
C CYS A 55 8.33 0.80 -8.55
N SER A 56 8.58 -0.23 -7.74
CA SER A 56 9.92 -0.80 -7.53
C SER A 56 10.45 -1.45 -8.81
N ASN A 57 9.64 -2.30 -9.46
CA ASN A 57 9.98 -2.94 -10.73
C ASN A 57 10.20 -1.91 -11.84
N PHE A 58 9.34 -0.89 -11.89
CA PHE A 58 9.46 0.23 -12.81
C PHE A 58 10.77 1.00 -12.58
N ASN A 59 11.09 1.34 -11.33
CA ASN A 59 12.34 2.03 -11.01
C ASN A 59 13.58 1.15 -11.23
N ASN A 60 13.49 -0.17 -11.08
CA ASN A 60 14.60 -1.07 -11.41
C ASN A 60 14.92 -1.05 -12.90
N LYS A 61 13.91 -0.86 -13.77
CA LYS A 61 14.07 -0.74 -15.22
C LYS A 61 14.61 0.64 -15.63
N TYR A 62 13.95 1.72 -15.21
CA TYR A 62 14.23 3.07 -15.70
C TYR A 62 15.22 3.88 -14.83
N LYS A 63 15.41 3.48 -13.56
CA LYS A 63 16.33 4.10 -12.59
C LYS A 63 16.20 5.63 -12.51
N ASN A 64 14.99 6.14 -12.61
CA ASN A 64 14.69 7.57 -12.63
C ASN A 64 13.70 7.91 -11.52
N VAL A 65 14.12 8.82 -10.63
CA VAL A 65 13.36 9.22 -9.44
C VAL A 65 12.05 9.94 -9.80
N GLN A 66 12.08 10.81 -10.81
CA GLN A 66 10.90 11.55 -11.26
C GLN A 66 9.86 10.60 -11.87
N LEU A 67 10.29 9.70 -12.76
CA LEU A 67 9.40 8.68 -13.32
C LEU A 67 8.81 7.79 -12.22
N LYS A 68 9.61 7.39 -11.23
CA LYS A 68 9.13 6.60 -10.09
C LYS A 68 8.06 7.34 -9.29
N ASP A 69 8.25 8.63 -9.02
CA ASP A 69 7.27 9.47 -8.32
C ASP A 69 5.96 9.57 -9.10
N LEU A 70 6.04 9.84 -10.41
CA LEU A 70 4.88 9.89 -11.28
C LEU A 70 4.14 8.54 -11.33
N CYS A 71 4.86 7.42 -11.40
CA CYS A 71 4.27 6.07 -11.33
C CYS A 71 3.51 5.84 -10.02
N LEU A 72 4.08 6.26 -8.88
CA LEU A 72 3.43 6.15 -7.59
C LEU A 72 2.17 7.04 -7.52
N ARG A 73 2.27 8.28 -8.00
CA ARG A 73 1.15 9.23 -8.06
C ARG A 73 0.02 8.69 -8.94
N ALA A 74 0.33 8.22 -10.15
CA ALA A 74 -0.63 7.64 -11.07
C ALA A 74 -1.36 6.44 -10.43
N GLY A 75 -0.61 5.49 -9.87
CA GLY A 75 -1.23 4.30 -9.29
C GLY A 75 -2.07 4.57 -8.04
N ALA A 76 -1.77 5.64 -7.29
CA ALA A 76 -2.49 6.02 -6.08
C ALA A 76 -3.66 7.00 -6.32
N GLU A 77 -3.75 7.58 -7.51
CA GLU A 77 -4.79 8.54 -7.86
C GLU A 77 -6.16 7.86 -7.98
N SER A 78 -7.20 8.49 -7.40
CA SER A 78 -8.57 7.97 -7.40
C SER A 78 -9.41 8.55 -8.55
N SER A 79 -8.99 9.68 -9.13
CA SER A 79 -9.66 10.31 -10.26
C SER A 79 -9.05 9.87 -11.59
N SER A 80 -9.86 9.27 -12.48
CA SER A 80 -9.41 8.87 -13.82
C SER A 80 -8.85 10.04 -14.63
N CYS A 81 -9.45 11.23 -14.55
CA CYS A 81 -8.96 12.41 -15.27
C CYS A 81 -7.56 12.84 -14.79
N LYS A 82 -7.31 12.81 -13.48
CA LYS A 82 -5.97 13.11 -12.93
C LYS A 82 -4.97 12.00 -13.27
N PHE A 83 -5.40 10.75 -13.22
CA PHE A 83 -4.58 9.61 -13.64
C PHE A 83 -4.11 9.78 -15.09
N ASP A 84 -5.03 10.09 -16.02
CA ASP A 84 -4.69 10.25 -17.44
C ASP A 84 -3.70 11.41 -17.64
N ARG A 85 -3.87 12.53 -16.92
CA ARG A 85 -2.90 13.64 -16.95
C ARG A 85 -1.50 13.22 -16.51
N ILE A 86 -1.38 12.46 -15.42
CA ILE A 86 -0.09 11.97 -14.93
C ILE A 86 0.52 10.97 -15.94
N MET A 87 -0.30 10.15 -16.60
CA MET A 87 0.17 9.23 -17.64
C MET A 87 0.72 9.98 -18.86
N GLU A 88 0.10 11.09 -19.27
CA GLU A 88 0.65 11.97 -20.31
C GLU A 88 1.97 12.62 -19.86
N GLU A 89 2.09 13.07 -18.61
CA GLU A 89 3.38 13.57 -18.06
C GLU A 89 4.49 12.49 -18.13
N ILE A 90 4.16 11.22 -17.88
CA ILE A 90 5.11 10.10 -18.03
C ILE A 90 5.50 9.93 -19.49
N LYS A 91 4.54 10.02 -20.42
CA LYS A 91 4.76 9.86 -21.85
C LYS A 91 5.68 10.95 -22.40
N ASP A 92 5.45 12.20 -22.01
CA ASP A 92 6.27 13.35 -22.40
C ASP A 92 7.73 13.20 -21.93
N LEU A 93 7.93 12.59 -20.75
CA LEU A 93 9.27 12.33 -20.22
C LEU A 93 9.93 11.10 -20.86
N ASN A 94 9.17 10.03 -21.07
CA ASN A 94 9.66 8.77 -21.61
C ASN A 94 8.50 7.91 -22.14
N GLU A 95 8.38 7.84 -23.46
CA GLU A 95 7.34 7.06 -24.15
C GLU A 95 7.44 5.55 -23.85
N GLU A 96 8.64 4.99 -23.75
CA GLU A 96 8.82 3.56 -23.39
C GLU A 96 8.32 3.26 -21.97
N ALA A 97 8.44 4.23 -21.05
CA ALA A 97 7.96 4.11 -19.69
C ALA A 97 6.42 4.16 -19.62
N TYR A 98 5.81 5.00 -20.45
CA TYR A 98 4.36 5.01 -20.66
C TYR A 98 3.88 3.65 -21.19
N ASP A 99 4.50 3.12 -22.23
CA ASP A 99 4.14 1.83 -22.82
C ASP A 99 4.30 0.68 -21.81
N TRP A 100 5.36 0.70 -21.01
CA TRP A 100 5.57 -0.32 -19.98
C TRP A 100 4.45 -0.36 -18.95
N LEU A 101 3.96 0.81 -18.52
CA LEU A 101 2.82 0.90 -17.60
C LEU A 101 1.50 0.54 -18.31
N GLY A 102 1.36 0.91 -19.58
CA GLY A 102 0.21 0.55 -20.42
C GLY A 102 0.08 -0.95 -20.66
N ASN A 103 1.18 -1.70 -20.63
CA ASN A 103 1.19 -3.16 -20.72
C ASN A 103 0.68 -3.87 -19.46
N ILE A 104 0.47 -3.16 -18.36
CA ILE A 104 -0.15 -3.69 -17.15
C ILE A 104 -1.62 -3.29 -17.19
N ASP A 105 -2.54 -4.25 -17.04
CA ASP A 105 -3.96 -3.93 -16.93
C ASP A 105 -4.17 -2.89 -15.83
N LYS A 106 -4.77 -1.74 -16.19
CA LYS A 106 -4.99 -0.60 -15.29
C LYS A 106 -5.74 -1.02 -14.04
N THR A 107 -6.69 -1.97 -14.15
CA THR A 107 -7.43 -2.46 -12.98
C THR A 107 -6.51 -3.15 -11.96
N GLN A 108 -5.38 -3.72 -12.40
CA GLN A 108 -4.48 -4.48 -11.55
C GLN A 108 -3.52 -3.63 -10.74
N TRP A 109 -3.24 -2.38 -11.11
CA TRP A 109 -2.22 -1.56 -10.42
C TRP A 109 -2.69 -0.16 -10.00
N THR A 110 -3.73 0.39 -10.62
CA THR A 110 -4.23 1.75 -10.34
C THR A 110 -5.41 1.73 -9.37
N LEU A 111 -5.61 2.82 -8.62
CA LEU A 111 -6.80 3.01 -7.79
C LEU A 111 -7.99 3.53 -8.61
N ALA A 112 -7.77 4.48 -9.52
CA ALA A 112 -8.82 5.08 -10.36
C ALA A 112 -9.62 4.05 -11.17
N HIS A 113 -8.99 2.96 -11.61
CA HIS A 113 -9.63 1.91 -12.40
C HIS A 113 -9.90 0.62 -11.62
N ASP A 114 -9.69 0.62 -10.30
CA ASP A 114 -9.77 -0.60 -9.49
C ASP A 114 -11.20 -1.13 -9.33
N GLY A 115 -12.21 -0.25 -9.40
CA GLY A 115 -13.61 -0.58 -9.14
C GLY A 115 -13.94 -0.74 -7.65
N GLY A 116 -13.09 -0.22 -6.76
CA GLY A 116 -13.32 -0.22 -5.30
C GLY A 116 -12.91 -1.51 -4.58
N TRP A 117 -12.32 -2.49 -5.27
CA TRP A 117 -11.91 -3.78 -4.71
C TRP A 117 -10.80 -3.67 -3.65
N ARG A 118 -9.92 -2.68 -3.77
CA ARG A 118 -8.79 -2.44 -2.86
C ARG A 118 -9.20 -1.82 -1.52
N THR A 119 -10.44 -1.33 -1.38
CA THR A 119 -10.95 -0.66 -0.17
C THR A 119 -9.99 0.41 0.39
N GLY A 120 -9.27 1.12 -0.49
CA GLY A 120 -8.27 2.13 -0.11
C GLY A 120 -6.87 1.59 0.22
N THR A 121 -6.67 0.28 0.23
CA THR A 121 -5.37 -0.37 0.41
C THR A 121 -4.61 -0.42 -0.91
N ILE A 122 -3.73 0.56 -1.14
CA ILE A 122 -2.94 0.66 -2.38
C ILE A 122 -1.54 0.05 -2.18
N THR A 123 -1.06 -0.02 -0.93
CA THR A 123 0.26 -0.54 -0.57
C THR A 123 0.16 -1.67 0.46
N THR A 124 0.99 -2.69 0.30
CA THR A 124 1.06 -3.83 1.24
C THR A 124 1.94 -3.49 2.45
N ASN A 125 1.72 -2.33 3.10
CA ASN A 125 2.63 -1.83 4.15
C ASN A 125 2.73 -2.80 5.34
N ILE A 126 1.61 -3.44 5.68
CA ILE A 126 1.55 -4.38 6.80
C ILE A 126 2.39 -5.64 6.53
N SER A 127 2.30 -6.25 5.35
CA SER A 127 3.07 -7.47 5.06
C SER A 127 4.56 -7.20 4.88
N GLU A 128 4.95 -6.01 4.42
CA GLU A 128 6.37 -5.60 4.43
C GLU A 128 6.89 -5.35 5.85
N THR A 129 6.10 -4.71 6.71
CA THR A 129 6.46 -4.52 8.12
C THR A 129 6.72 -5.87 8.79
N VAL A 130 5.81 -6.83 8.58
CA VAL A 130 5.98 -8.21 9.08
C VAL A 130 7.19 -8.90 8.43
N ASN A 131 7.39 -8.75 7.12
CA ASN A 131 8.55 -9.32 6.43
C ASN A 131 9.89 -8.71 6.89
N GLY A 132 9.91 -7.43 7.25
CA GLY A 132 11.05 -6.73 7.80
C GLY A 132 11.38 -7.21 9.20
N VAL A 133 10.35 -7.35 10.05
CA VAL A 133 10.46 -7.98 11.37
C VAL A 133 11.08 -9.38 11.22
N LEU A 134 10.57 -10.19 10.31
CA LEU A 134 11.03 -11.57 10.15
C LEU A 134 12.31 -11.73 9.33
N LYS A 135 12.87 -10.67 8.76
CA LYS A 135 14.03 -10.75 7.83
C LYS A 135 15.22 -11.51 8.41
N GLY A 136 15.53 -11.30 9.69
CA GLY A 136 16.61 -12.01 10.39
C GLY A 136 16.25 -13.43 10.88
N ALA A 137 14.96 -13.76 10.90
CA ALA A 137 14.44 -15.03 11.42
C ALA A 137 14.08 -16.04 10.31
N ARG A 138 14.12 -15.66 9.02
CA ARG A 138 13.64 -16.50 7.89
C ARG A 138 14.34 -17.84 7.74
N ARG A 139 15.54 -18.01 8.32
CA ARG A 139 16.32 -19.25 8.26
C ARG A 139 16.22 -20.09 9.54
N LEU A 140 15.40 -19.66 10.49
CA LEU A 140 15.19 -20.38 11.74
C LEU A 140 14.08 -21.43 11.57
N PRO A 141 14.08 -22.48 12.40
CA PRO A 141 12.93 -23.38 12.51
C PRO A 141 11.64 -22.63 12.90
N ILE A 142 10.49 -23.28 12.71
CA ILE A 142 9.16 -22.69 12.95
C ILE A 142 9.02 -22.18 14.39
N VAL A 143 9.51 -22.93 15.38
CA VAL A 143 9.36 -22.58 16.80
C VAL A 143 10.01 -21.21 17.14
N PRO A 144 11.30 -20.97 16.81
CA PRO A 144 11.89 -19.63 16.96
C PRO A 144 11.19 -18.50 16.19
N ILE A 145 10.64 -18.78 15.01
CA ILE A 145 9.89 -17.77 14.24
C ILE A 145 8.63 -17.34 15.00
N VAL A 146 7.89 -18.31 15.55
CA VAL A 146 6.69 -18.05 16.38
C VAL A 146 7.06 -17.25 17.63
N GLU A 147 8.12 -17.66 18.32
CA GLU A 147 8.58 -17.00 19.54
C GLU A 147 9.02 -15.54 19.28
N ILE A 148 9.82 -15.30 18.23
CA ILE A 148 10.23 -13.95 17.83
C ILE A 148 9.00 -13.09 17.48
N THR A 149 8.02 -13.66 16.79
CA THR A 149 6.78 -12.95 16.41
C THR A 149 5.99 -12.55 17.64
N LEU A 150 5.80 -13.47 18.59
CA LEU A 150 5.07 -13.22 19.83
C LEU A 150 5.78 -12.16 20.69
N ASN A 151 7.07 -12.35 20.95
CA ASN A 151 7.85 -11.45 21.80
C ASN A 151 7.90 -10.03 21.23
N ARG A 152 8.09 -9.88 19.92
CA ARG A 152 8.06 -8.56 19.28
C ARG A 152 6.68 -7.92 19.33
N SER A 153 5.61 -8.71 19.12
CA SER A 153 4.24 -8.19 19.25
C SER A 153 3.98 -7.67 20.65
N ALA A 154 4.35 -8.44 21.70
CA ALA A 154 4.22 -8.02 23.08
C ALA A 154 5.03 -6.73 23.38
N GLN A 155 6.27 -6.66 22.90
CA GLN A 155 7.10 -5.46 23.02
C GLN A 155 6.46 -4.24 22.35
N TYR A 156 5.92 -4.39 21.13
CA TYR A 156 5.23 -3.30 20.43
C TYR A 156 3.98 -2.83 21.19
N PHE A 157 3.18 -3.75 21.74
CA PHE A 157 2.03 -3.41 22.58
C PHE A 157 2.46 -2.62 23.82
N LEU A 158 3.48 -3.10 24.55
CA LEU A 158 3.98 -2.41 25.73
C LEU A 158 4.48 -1.00 25.40
N GLN A 159 5.28 -0.85 24.34
CA GLN A 159 5.78 0.46 23.91
C GLN A 159 4.65 1.42 23.52
N ARG A 160 3.62 0.92 22.82
CA ARG A 160 2.45 1.74 22.47
C ARG A 160 1.64 2.14 23.70
N THR A 161 1.44 1.24 24.65
CA THR A 161 0.76 1.54 25.92
C THR A 161 1.52 2.59 26.72
N ILE A 162 2.85 2.47 26.83
CA ILE A 162 3.70 3.48 27.48
C ILE A 162 3.56 4.84 26.79
N ARG A 163 3.61 4.87 25.45
CA ARG A 163 3.44 6.12 24.69
C ARG A 163 2.04 6.72 24.88
N ALA A 164 1.00 5.90 24.84
CA ALA A 164 -0.39 6.31 25.09
C ALA A 164 -0.55 6.91 26.49
N ASN A 165 -0.02 6.23 27.51
CA ASN A 165 -0.05 6.74 28.89
C ASN A 165 0.71 8.05 29.04
N ARG A 166 1.84 8.24 28.35
CA ARG A 166 2.54 9.53 28.33
C ARG A 166 1.68 10.64 27.72
N MET A 167 1.00 10.37 26.62
CA MET A 167 0.09 11.34 25.97
C MET A 167 -1.08 11.68 26.89
N ILE A 168 -1.70 10.68 27.54
CA ILE A 168 -2.78 10.89 28.52
C ILE A 168 -2.29 11.74 29.70
N ASN A 169 -1.12 11.43 30.25
CA ASN A 169 -0.54 12.18 31.36
C ASN A 169 -0.15 13.62 30.98
N ALA A 170 0.20 13.84 29.70
CA ALA A 170 0.43 15.18 29.15
C ALA A 170 -0.87 15.92 28.77
N ASN A 171 -2.04 15.34 29.07
CA ASN A 171 -3.36 15.84 28.71
C ASN A 171 -3.51 16.09 27.19
N GLN A 172 -2.79 15.31 26.38
CA GLN A 172 -2.79 15.42 24.93
C GLN A 172 -4.02 14.70 24.36
N GLN A 173 -4.91 15.46 23.71
CA GLN A 173 -6.17 14.93 23.20
C GLN A 173 -6.02 14.03 21.97
N TRP A 174 -4.95 14.19 21.19
CA TRP A 174 -4.75 13.46 19.93
C TRP A 174 -3.40 12.74 19.91
N ALA A 175 -3.33 11.63 19.18
CA ALA A 175 -2.07 10.94 18.95
C ALA A 175 -1.04 11.85 18.26
N ASP A 176 0.25 11.70 18.56
CA ASP A 176 1.35 12.53 18.02
C ASP A 176 1.33 12.71 16.49
N TYR A 177 0.86 11.69 15.76
CA TYR A 177 0.72 11.80 14.30
C TYR A 177 -0.39 12.78 13.90
N ALA A 178 -1.56 12.65 14.49
CA ALA A 178 -2.70 13.52 14.22
C ALA A 178 -2.41 14.95 14.69
N PHE A 179 -1.74 15.12 15.83
CA PHE A 179 -1.34 16.42 16.34
C PHE A 179 -0.37 17.14 15.38
N ARG A 180 0.69 16.46 14.92
CA ARG A 180 1.61 17.03 13.92
C ARG A 180 0.92 17.39 12.61
N LEU A 181 -0.01 16.56 12.15
CA LEU A 181 -0.78 16.85 10.94
C LEU A 181 -1.66 18.08 11.14
N PHE A 182 -2.31 18.22 12.30
CA PHE A 182 -3.08 19.40 12.66
C PHE A 182 -2.22 20.66 12.66
N GLU A 183 -1.06 20.65 13.31
CA GLU A 183 -0.14 21.80 13.37
C GLU A 183 0.35 22.22 11.97
N ALA A 184 0.70 21.24 11.12
CA ALA A 184 1.10 21.51 9.74
C ALA A 184 -0.03 22.22 8.96
N ARG A 185 -1.26 21.70 9.05
CA ARG A 185 -2.44 22.28 8.39
C ARG A 185 -2.83 23.63 8.95
N GLN A 186 -2.70 23.82 10.26
CA GLN A 186 -2.94 25.10 10.90
C GLN A 186 -1.96 26.15 10.36
N THR A 187 -0.68 25.80 10.24
CA THR A 187 0.35 26.69 9.69
C THR A 187 0.04 27.07 8.24
N GLU A 188 -0.37 26.11 7.40
CA GLU A 188 -0.81 26.37 6.02
C GLU A 188 -2.04 27.30 5.97
N ALA A 189 -2.98 27.14 6.90
CA ALA A 189 -4.23 27.91 6.93
C ALA A 189 -4.03 29.40 7.29
N ILE A 190 -2.96 29.77 7.99
CA ILE A 190 -2.67 31.17 8.36
C ILE A 190 -2.56 32.08 7.12
N HIS A 191 -2.20 31.51 5.96
CA HIS A 191 -2.05 32.25 4.71
C HIS A 191 -3.34 32.32 3.86
N HIS A 192 -4.46 31.77 4.33
CA HIS A 192 -5.71 31.71 3.57
C HIS A 192 -6.78 32.64 4.17
N ILE A 193 -7.38 33.48 3.32
CA ILE A 193 -8.49 34.37 3.71
C ILE A 193 -9.81 33.72 3.27
N VAL A 194 -10.74 33.53 4.21
CA VAL A 194 -12.09 33.03 3.90
C VAL A 194 -12.99 34.22 3.55
N GLN A 195 -13.42 34.30 2.29
CA GLN A 195 -14.49 35.22 1.88
C GLN A 195 -15.83 34.48 1.92
N LYS A 196 -16.76 34.95 2.75
CA LYS A 196 -18.15 34.51 2.69
C LYS A 196 -18.83 35.19 1.51
N PHE A 197 -19.47 34.39 0.66
CA PHE A 197 -20.40 34.88 -0.34
C PHE A 197 -21.82 34.62 0.19
N ASP A 198 -22.52 35.70 0.52
CA ASP A 198 -23.95 35.64 0.76
C ASP A 198 -24.64 35.59 -0.61
N TYR A 199 -25.36 34.51 -0.87
CA TYR A 199 -26.20 34.39 -2.05
C TYR A 199 -27.50 35.15 -1.78
N ASN A 200 -27.60 36.37 -2.31
CA ASN A 200 -28.87 37.10 -2.43
C ASN A 200 -29.76 36.44 -3.49
#